data_AF-U6RS00-F1
#
_entry.id   AF-U6RS00-F1
#
_cell.length_a   1.000
_cell.length_b   1.000
_cell.length_c   1.000
_cell.angle_alpha   90.00
_cell.angle_beta   90.00
_cell.angle_gamma   90.00
#
_symmetry.space_group_name_H-M   'P 1'
#
loop_
_entity.id
_entity.type
_entity.pdbx_description
1 polymer ?
#
loop_
_entity_poly.entity_id
_entity_poly.type
_entity_poly.pdbx_seq_one_letter_code
_entity_poly.pdbx_strand_id
1 'polypeptide(L)'
;MNYEKKYYELVLSLIKNYERETPGKIQRLRQGQIFVFGTDKRGSQRLGAAGFAAKCCGAAIGIAEGLTGSSYALPTQGFTFEETSTAIKRFIDFVKSNSNMTFLVTPIGCGHAGFKAEDIAPFFFECLTFKNVWLPYDFLTIYRKEAIKALGLRKETISSSTKEDVFEYYDPQVHNVIRVLLANNISFNHEGGFCLKDEEDIVIAEAELGIESEKIVFFPFNSQSELTFKNHGYKIRTPEEYLNTKL
;
A
#
# COMPACT_ATOMS: atom_id res chain seq x y z
N MET A 1 13.68 32.85 2.81
CA MET A 1 13.57 31.56 3.52
C MET A 1 12.61 30.69 2.73
N ASN A 2 13.05 29.57 2.15
CA ASN A 2 12.18 28.77 1.26
C ASN A 2 11.26 27.85 2.10
N TYR A 3 10.04 28.33 2.39
CA TYR A 3 9.05 27.60 3.19
C TYR A 3 8.68 26.24 2.60
N GLU A 4 8.66 26.14 1.27
CA GLU A 4 8.38 24.90 0.55
C GLU A 4 9.47 23.85 0.79
N LYS A 5 10.75 24.26 0.73
CA LYS A 5 11.87 23.36 1.06
C LYS A 5 11.76 22.83 2.49
N LYS A 6 11.51 23.70 3.47
CA LYS A 6 11.33 23.29 4.88
C LYS A 6 10.15 22.35 5.07
N TYR A 7 9.06 22.55 4.33
CA TYR A 7 7.89 21.69 4.36
C TYR A 7 8.25 20.26 3.94
N TYR A 8 8.92 20.08 2.79
CA TYR A 8 9.28 18.75 2.31
C TYR A 8 10.41 18.08 3.12
N GLU A 9 11.32 18.85 3.71
CA GLU A 9 12.29 18.32 4.70
C GLU A 9 11.56 17.76 5.94
N LEU A 10 10.54 18.47 6.44
CA LEU A 10 9.70 18.00 7.53
C LEU A 10 8.92 16.75 7.14
N VAL A 11 8.35 16.70 5.93
CA VAL A 11 7.65 15.51 5.40
C VAL A 11 8.55 14.27 5.45
N LEU A 12 9.78 14.36 4.91
CA LEU A 12 10.72 13.24 4.94
C LEU A 12 11.09 12.84 6.37
N SER A 13 11.26 13.81 7.28
CA SER A 13 11.52 13.55 8.69
C SER A 13 10.36 12.82 9.39
N LEU A 14 9.12 13.21 9.10
CA LEU A 14 7.93 12.54 9.62
C LEU A 14 7.84 11.10 9.13
N ILE A 15 7.99 10.89 7.82
CA ILE A 15 7.92 9.55 7.21
C ILE A 15 9.03 8.64 7.74
N LYS A 16 10.26 9.14 7.88
CA LYS A 16 11.40 8.37 8.39
C LYS A 16 11.14 7.78 9.79
N ASN A 17 10.37 8.48 10.63
CA ASN A 17 10.04 8.06 11.99
C ASN A 17 8.63 7.44 12.10
N TYR A 18 7.97 7.17 10.97
CA TYR A 18 6.61 6.65 10.95
C TYR A 18 6.59 5.12 10.90
N GLU A 19 6.53 4.49 12.07
CA GLU A 19 6.53 3.02 12.21
C GLU A 19 5.12 2.38 12.17
N ARG A 20 4.10 3.16 11.81
CA ARG A 20 2.68 2.77 11.88
C ARG A 20 2.13 2.46 10.50
N GLU A 21 2.77 1.53 9.80
CA GLU A 21 2.27 1.08 8.50
C GLU A 21 1.13 0.08 8.67
N THR A 22 0.01 0.30 7.96
CA THR A 22 -1.08 -0.68 7.90
C THR A 22 -0.62 -1.91 7.11
N PRO A 23 -0.65 -3.12 7.70
CA PRO A 23 -0.27 -4.33 6.97
C PRO A 23 -1.16 -4.54 5.74
N GLY A 24 -0.57 -4.91 4.60
CA GLY A 24 -1.31 -5.15 3.35
C GLY A 24 -2.38 -6.24 3.45
N LYS A 25 -2.25 -7.17 4.41
CA LYS A 25 -3.28 -8.16 4.74
C LYS A 25 -3.54 -8.21 6.23
N ILE A 26 -4.71 -7.73 6.63
CA ILE A 26 -5.21 -7.83 8.01
C ILE A 26 -6.08 -9.10 8.10
N GLN A 27 -5.69 -10.04 8.97
CA GLN A 27 -6.47 -11.26 9.22
C GLN A 27 -7.35 -11.15 10.45
N ARG A 28 -6.93 -10.35 11.45
CA ARG A 28 -7.66 -10.11 12.69
C ARG A 28 -7.25 -8.77 13.30
N LEU A 29 -8.17 -8.13 14.00
CA LEU A 29 -7.92 -6.91 14.78
C LEU A 29 -7.59 -7.25 16.23
N ARG A 30 -6.65 -6.50 16.80
CA ARG A 30 -6.41 -6.45 18.26
C ARG A 30 -7.49 -5.60 18.94
N GLN A 31 -7.62 -5.75 20.26
CA GLN A 31 -8.54 -4.91 21.04
C GLN A 31 -8.24 -3.42 20.80
N GLY A 32 -9.27 -2.63 20.51
CA GLY A 32 -9.15 -1.19 20.25
C GLY A 32 -8.65 -0.82 18.85
N GLN A 33 -8.36 -1.80 17.98
CA GLN A 33 -8.07 -1.54 16.57
C GLN A 33 -9.36 -1.42 15.76
N ILE A 34 -9.40 -0.43 14.87
CA ILE A 34 -10.51 -0.11 13.98
C ILE A 34 -10.03 -0.24 12.55
N PHE A 35 -10.66 -1.14 11.78
CA PHE A 35 -10.37 -1.32 10.36
C PHE A 35 -11.07 -0.25 9.53
N VAL A 36 -10.32 0.58 8.81
CA VAL A 36 -10.88 1.70 8.01
C VAL A 36 -10.87 1.31 6.54
N PHE A 37 -12.05 1.31 5.91
CA PHE A 37 -12.25 0.76 4.57
C PHE A 37 -13.22 1.59 3.74
N GLY A 38 -13.06 1.51 2.42
CA GLY A 38 -14.00 2.11 1.47
C GLY A 38 -15.21 1.20 1.19
N THR A 39 -16.39 1.78 1.01
CA THR A 39 -17.62 1.06 0.65
C THR A 39 -18.44 1.81 -0.41
N ASP A 40 -19.43 1.12 -0.98
CA ASP A 40 -20.33 1.70 -1.98
C ASP A 40 -21.56 2.39 -1.37
N LYS A 41 -22.33 3.10 -2.20
CA LYS A 41 -23.58 3.78 -1.79
C LYS A 41 -24.61 2.89 -1.08
N ARG A 42 -24.54 1.58 -1.30
CA ARG A 42 -25.48 0.61 -0.71
C ARG A 42 -24.93 0.01 0.57
N GLY A 43 -23.71 0.37 0.99
CA GLY A 43 -22.99 -0.34 2.06
C GLY A 43 -22.80 -1.81 1.73
N SER A 44 -22.62 -2.14 0.44
CA SER A 44 -22.43 -3.51 -0.02
C SER A 44 -21.06 -4.00 0.43
N GLN A 45 -21.07 -4.86 1.44
CA GLN A 45 -19.87 -5.38 2.08
C GLN A 45 -19.62 -6.84 1.68
N ARG A 46 -19.55 -7.10 0.37
CA ARG A 46 -19.48 -8.48 -0.17
C ARG A 46 -18.09 -8.90 -0.64
N LEU A 47 -17.24 -7.95 -1.05
CA LEU A 47 -15.94 -8.20 -1.69
C LEU A 47 -14.85 -7.32 -1.08
N GLY A 48 -13.58 -7.71 -1.29
CA GLY A 48 -12.41 -6.94 -0.87
C GLY A 48 -12.39 -6.55 0.61
N ALA A 49 -11.89 -5.34 0.90
CA ALA A 49 -11.81 -4.79 2.25
C ALA A 49 -13.20 -4.70 2.92
N ALA A 50 -14.25 -4.32 2.19
CA ALA A 50 -15.60 -4.24 2.72
C ALA A 50 -16.14 -5.62 3.13
N GLY A 51 -15.86 -6.67 2.35
CA GLY A 51 -16.18 -8.04 2.70
C GLY A 51 -15.48 -8.54 3.96
N PHE A 52 -14.20 -8.19 4.14
CA PHE A 52 -13.47 -8.47 5.38
C PHE A 52 -14.07 -7.73 6.58
N ALA A 53 -14.38 -6.43 6.41
CA ALA A 53 -14.97 -5.61 7.47
C ALA A 53 -16.28 -6.20 8.01
N ALA A 54 -17.19 -6.64 7.13
CA ALA A 54 -18.44 -7.27 7.55
C ALA A 54 -18.23 -8.64 8.21
N LYS A 55 -17.44 -9.52 7.58
CA LYS A 55 -17.28 -10.91 8.04
C LYS A 55 -16.44 -11.05 9.31
N CYS A 56 -15.45 -10.18 9.48
CA CYS A 56 -14.39 -10.36 10.48
C CYS A 56 -14.29 -9.23 11.50
N CYS A 57 -14.85 -8.06 11.20
CA CYS A 57 -14.71 -6.86 12.05
C CYS A 57 -16.05 -6.28 12.53
N GLY A 58 -17.18 -6.88 12.15
CA GLY A 58 -18.50 -6.47 12.63
C GLY A 58 -19.03 -5.20 11.99
N ALA A 59 -18.57 -4.85 10.78
CA ALA A 59 -19.15 -3.75 10.03
C ALA A 59 -20.63 -4.03 9.71
N ALA A 60 -21.50 -3.04 9.91
CA ALA A 60 -22.92 -3.20 9.65
C ALA A 60 -23.21 -3.03 8.15
N ILE A 61 -23.97 -3.98 7.59
CA ILE A 61 -24.39 -3.95 6.19
C ILE A 61 -25.38 -2.80 5.99
N GLY A 62 -25.25 -2.07 4.88
CA GLY A 62 -26.11 -0.91 4.57
C GLY A 62 -25.63 0.41 5.15
N ILE A 63 -24.54 0.41 5.94
CA ILE A 63 -23.91 1.63 6.46
C ILE A 63 -22.76 2.04 5.55
N ALA A 64 -22.92 3.19 4.89
CA ALA A 64 -21.95 3.71 3.93
C ALA A 64 -20.85 4.59 4.56
N GLU A 65 -21.05 5.05 5.80
CA GLU A 65 -20.09 5.90 6.52
C GLU A 65 -20.18 5.69 8.04
N GLY A 66 -19.03 5.75 8.71
CA GLY A 66 -18.95 5.82 10.16
C GLY A 66 -18.56 4.52 10.86
N LEU A 67 -18.48 4.58 12.19
CA LEU A 67 -18.06 3.46 13.04
C LEU A 67 -19.20 2.43 13.19
N THR A 68 -18.92 1.17 12.86
CA THR A 68 -19.76 0.02 13.18
C THR A 68 -18.88 -1.18 13.55
N GLY A 69 -19.19 -1.85 14.67
CA GLY A 69 -18.31 -2.87 15.23
C GLY A 69 -16.89 -2.34 15.47
N SER A 70 -15.89 -3.07 14.98
CA SER A 70 -14.47 -2.66 14.96
C SER A 70 -14.07 -2.15 13.57
N SER A 71 -14.95 -1.45 12.86
CA SER A 71 -14.67 -0.89 11.54
C SER A 71 -15.22 0.50 11.34
N TYR A 72 -14.54 1.30 10.53
CA TYR A 72 -15.01 2.61 10.09
C TYR A 72 -15.18 2.61 8.57
N ALA A 73 -16.40 2.83 8.10
CA ALA A 73 -16.70 2.89 6.67
C ALA A 73 -16.44 4.31 6.13
N LEU A 74 -15.85 4.38 4.94
CA LEU A 74 -15.71 5.60 4.15
C LEU A 74 -16.46 5.44 2.82
N PRO A 75 -17.30 6.41 2.42
CA PRO A 75 -18.01 6.37 1.15
C PRO A 75 -17.03 6.58 0.00
N THR A 76 -16.91 5.60 -0.90
CA THR A 76 -16.00 5.68 -2.05
C THR A 76 -16.67 5.32 -3.36
N GLN A 77 -17.22 4.11 -3.48
CA GLN A 77 -17.74 3.62 -4.77
C GLN A 77 -19.13 4.18 -5.05
N GLY A 78 -19.26 4.86 -6.21
CA GLY A 78 -20.48 5.53 -6.64
C GLY A 78 -20.70 6.90 -6.00
N PHE A 79 -19.77 7.36 -5.15
CA PHE A 79 -19.73 8.73 -4.62
C PHE A 79 -18.80 9.60 -5.47
N THR A 80 -19.03 10.92 -5.44
CA THR A 80 -18.09 11.86 -6.05
C THR A 80 -16.81 11.94 -5.21
N PHE A 81 -15.74 12.45 -5.84
CA PHE A 81 -14.50 12.74 -5.14
C PHE A 81 -14.69 13.77 -4.03
N GLU A 82 -15.56 14.77 -4.22
CA GLU A 82 -15.90 15.77 -3.22
C GLU A 82 -16.62 15.16 -2.00
N GLU A 83 -17.60 14.28 -2.25
CA GLU A 83 -18.30 13.54 -1.18
C GLU A 83 -17.31 12.69 -0.37
N THR A 84 -16.43 11.96 -1.05
CA THR A 84 -15.39 11.11 -0.44
C THR A 84 -14.44 11.95 0.41
N SER A 85 -13.89 13.04 -0.14
CA SER A 85 -12.95 13.91 0.59
C SER A 85 -13.60 14.56 1.83
N THR A 86 -14.88 14.93 1.75
CA THR A 86 -15.61 15.48 2.89
C THR A 86 -15.82 14.42 3.97
N ALA A 87 -16.07 13.17 3.59
CA ALA A 87 -16.15 12.06 4.54
C ALA A 87 -14.79 11.74 5.20
N ILE A 88 -13.69 11.83 4.45
CA ILE A 88 -12.33 11.67 5.01
C ILE A 88 -12.05 12.75 6.05
N LYS A 89 -12.47 14.00 5.82
CA LYS A 89 -12.35 15.08 6.83
C LYS A 89 -13.13 14.75 8.10
N ARG A 90 -14.37 14.28 7.98
CA ARG A 90 -15.18 13.83 9.14
C ARG A 90 -14.51 12.67 9.88
N PHE A 91 -13.90 11.74 9.15
CA PHE A 91 -13.11 10.66 9.74
C PHE A 91 -11.90 11.19 10.52
N ILE A 92 -11.17 12.17 9.98
CA ILE A 92 -10.03 12.79 10.66
C ILE A 92 -10.47 13.46 11.97
N ASP A 93 -11.60 14.17 11.97
CA ASP A 93 -12.19 14.75 13.19
C ASP A 93 -12.61 13.67 14.20
N PHE A 94 -13.13 12.55 13.69
CA PHE A 94 -13.45 11.38 14.51
C PHE A 94 -12.21 10.78 15.16
N VAL A 95 -11.12 10.61 14.41
CA VAL A 95 -9.82 10.11 14.92
C VAL A 95 -9.30 10.99 16.04
N LYS A 96 -9.33 12.32 15.87
CA LYS A 96 -8.90 13.30 16.89
C LYS A 96 -9.69 13.15 18.19
N SER A 97 -10.98 12.87 18.09
CA SER A 97 -11.88 12.70 19.23
C SER A 97 -11.80 11.32 19.90
N ASN A 98 -11.12 10.36 19.27
CA ASN A 98 -11.06 8.95 19.72
C ASN A 98 -9.60 8.45 19.78
N SER A 99 -8.75 9.18 20.51
CA SER A 99 -7.32 8.89 20.62
C SER A 99 -6.96 7.57 21.31
N ASN A 100 -7.93 6.94 22.00
CA ASN A 100 -7.81 5.62 22.61
C ASN A 100 -7.98 4.46 21.60
N MET A 101 -8.45 4.72 20.39
CA MET A 101 -8.60 3.73 19.32
C MET A 101 -7.45 3.82 18.33
N THR A 102 -7.00 2.70 17.78
CA THR A 102 -6.00 2.65 16.71
C THR A 102 -6.66 2.38 15.37
N PHE A 103 -6.52 3.29 14.41
CA PHE A 103 -7.18 3.21 13.10
C PHE A 103 -6.22 2.66 12.05
N LEU A 104 -6.59 1.53 11.44
CA LEU A 104 -5.80 0.87 10.39
C LEU A 104 -6.40 1.25 9.05
N VAL A 105 -5.80 2.24 8.38
CA VAL A 105 -6.27 2.77 7.10
C VAL A 105 -5.79 1.88 5.96
N THR A 106 -6.74 1.35 5.20
CA THR A 106 -6.49 0.65 3.93
C THR A 106 -6.35 1.67 2.77
N PRO A 107 -5.85 1.28 1.58
CA PRO A 107 -5.90 2.14 0.39
C PRO A 107 -7.34 2.51 -0.01
N ILE A 108 -7.86 3.60 0.57
CA ILE A 108 -9.28 3.96 0.52
C ILE A 108 -9.72 4.24 -0.93
N GLY A 109 -10.58 3.37 -1.47
CA GLY A 109 -11.13 3.54 -2.82
C GLY A 109 -10.17 3.17 -3.96
N CYS A 110 -8.96 2.71 -3.67
CA CYS A 110 -7.94 2.40 -4.68
C CYS A 110 -8.07 1.01 -5.32
N GLY A 111 -9.05 0.20 -4.89
CA GLY A 111 -9.43 -1.04 -5.55
C GLY A 111 -10.65 -0.84 -6.46
N HIS A 112 -11.77 -1.47 -6.10
CA HIS A 112 -13.01 -1.50 -6.90
C HIS A 112 -13.65 -0.13 -7.19
N ALA A 113 -13.37 0.91 -6.40
CA ALA A 113 -13.92 2.24 -6.65
C ALA A 113 -13.14 3.01 -7.74
N GLY A 114 -11.91 2.59 -8.06
CA GLY A 114 -11.12 3.16 -9.15
C GLY A 114 -10.47 4.52 -8.85
N PHE A 115 -10.43 4.97 -7.59
CA PHE A 115 -9.66 6.17 -7.25
C PHE A 115 -8.17 5.89 -7.30
N LYS A 116 -7.38 6.86 -7.76
CA LYS A 116 -5.92 6.74 -7.71
C LYS A 116 -5.43 7.03 -6.30
N ALA A 117 -4.41 6.31 -5.86
CA ALA A 117 -3.83 6.53 -4.54
C ALA A 117 -3.27 7.96 -4.41
N GLU A 118 -2.74 8.52 -5.50
CA GLU A 118 -2.24 9.89 -5.59
C GLU A 118 -3.32 10.95 -5.34
N ASP A 119 -4.58 10.64 -5.68
CA ASP A 119 -5.70 11.56 -5.48
C ASP A 119 -6.24 11.49 -4.03
N ILE A 120 -6.14 10.32 -3.38
CA ILE A 120 -6.69 10.08 -2.05
C ILE A 120 -5.68 10.34 -0.93
N ALA A 121 -4.41 9.95 -1.13
CA ALA A 121 -3.36 10.07 -0.13
C ALA A 121 -3.24 11.49 0.45
N PRO A 122 -3.33 12.59 -0.32
CA PRO A 122 -3.22 13.94 0.23
C PRO A 122 -4.21 14.25 1.36
N PHE A 123 -5.41 13.65 1.35
CA PHE A 123 -6.38 13.85 2.44
C PHE A 123 -5.97 13.22 3.75
N PHE A 124 -5.10 12.21 3.74
CA PHE A 124 -4.60 11.54 4.94
C PHE A 124 -3.26 12.10 5.44
N PHE A 125 -2.71 13.14 4.81
CA PHE A 125 -1.37 13.64 5.13
C PHE A 125 -1.22 14.06 6.59
N GLU A 126 -2.23 14.73 7.17
CA GLU A 126 -2.21 15.15 8.58
C GLU A 126 -2.06 13.95 9.54
N CYS A 127 -2.55 12.77 9.14
CA CYS A 127 -2.47 11.55 9.95
C CYS A 127 -1.04 11.08 10.22
N LEU A 128 -0.03 11.53 9.45
CA LEU A 128 1.39 11.29 9.78
C LEU A 128 1.74 11.75 11.20
N THR A 129 1.05 12.78 11.69
CA THR A 129 1.26 13.35 13.04
C THR A 129 0.47 12.63 14.12
N PHE A 130 -0.49 11.78 13.76
CA PHE A 130 -1.33 11.07 14.72
C PHE A 130 -0.66 9.77 15.18
N LYS A 131 -0.61 9.57 16.51
CA LYS A 131 -0.02 8.37 17.11
C LYS A 131 -0.90 7.14 16.97
N ASN A 132 -2.19 7.34 16.71
CA ASN A 132 -3.21 6.31 16.70
C ASN A 132 -3.76 6.01 15.30
N VAL A 133 -3.11 6.49 14.24
CA VAL A 133 -3.42 6.12 12.85
C VAL A 133 -2.27 5.32 12.29
N TRP A 134 -2.63 4.28 11.54
CA TRP A 134 -1.74 3.51 10.71
C TRP A 134 -2.13 3.76 9.25
N LEU A 135 -1.14 4.04 8.40
CA LEU A 135 -1.35 4.41 6.99
C LEU A 135 -0.83 3.31 6.07
N PRO A 136 -1.45 3.10 4.89
CA PRO A 136 -0.98 2.10 3.95
C PRO A 136 0.36 2.52 3.31
N TYR A 137 1.16 1.52 2.94
CA TYR A 137 2.46 1.71 2.27
C TYR A 137 2.38 2.67 1.07
N ASP A 138 1.35 2.54 0.23
CA ASP A 138 1.16 3.37 -0.96
C ASP A 138 1.14 4.87 -0.63
N PHE A 139 0.45 5.27 0.44
CA PHE A 139 0.33 6.67 0.83
C PHE A 139 1.68 7.21 1.32
N LEU A 140 2.37 6.43 2.16
CA LEU A 140 3.71 6.78 2.65
C LEU A 140 4.72 6.93 1.49
N THR A 141 4.62 6.05 0.50
CA THR A 141 5.45 6.09 -0.71
C THR A 141 5.16 7.33 -1.56
N ILE A 142 3.89 7.70 -1.75
CA ILE A 142 3.50 8.92 -2.47
C ILE A 142 4.10 10.15 -1.79
N TYR A 143 3.91 10.30 -0.47
CA TYR A 143 4.46 11.45 0.25
C TYR A 143 6.00 11.53 0.15
N ARG A 144 6.68 10.38 0.21
CA ARG A 144 8.14 10.30 0.06
C ARG A 144 8.57 10.72 -1.35
N LYS A 145 7.93 10.18 -2.40
CA LYS A 145 8.21 10.50 -3.80
C LYS A 145 8.00 11.99 -4.09
N GLU A 146 6.90 12.56 -3.60
CA GLU A 146 6.60 13.99 -3.73
C GLU A 146 7.67 14.87 -3.05
N ALA A 147 8.05 14.53 -1.81
CA ALA A 147 9.05 15.29 -1.08
C ALA A 147 10.45 15.23 -1.73
N ILE A 148 10.89 14.06 -2.18
CA ILE A 148 12.15 13.90 -2.92
C ILE A 148 12.15 14.76 -4.18
N LYS A 149 11.06 14.68 -4.96
CA LYS A 149 10.90 15.45 -6.20
C LYS A 149 10.95 16.95 -5.95
N ALA A 150 10.20 17.44 -4.96
CA ALA A 150 10.06 18.87 -4.68
C ALA A 150 11.34 19.48 -4.09
N LEU A 151 12.11 18.71 -3.32
CA LEU A 151 13.41 19.16 -2.82
C LEU A 151 14.50 19.20 -3.90
N GLY A 152 14.19 18.77 -5.12
CA GLY A 152 15.20 18.63 -6.17
C GLY A 152 16.29 17.64 -5.77
N LEU A 153 15.97 16.70 -4.87
CA LEU A 153 16.78 15.52 -4.58
C LEU A 153 16.65 14.59 -5.79
N ARG A 154 17.04 15.06 -6.98
CA ARG A 154 17.28 14.17 -8.11
C ARG A 154 18.53 13.38 -7.75
N LYS A 155 18.46 12.04 -7.85
CA LYS A 155 19.65 11.25 -8.13
C LYS A 155 20.35 11.95 -9.30
N GLU A 156 21.57 12.44 -9.09
CA GLU A 156 22.44 12.79 -10.19
C GLU A 156 22.39 11.66 -11.22
N THR A 157 22.26 12.05 -12.48
CA THR A 157 22.18 11.18 -13.66
C THR A 157 23.09 9.96 -13.52
N ILE A 158 22.50 8.77 -13.66
CA ILE A 158 23.10 7.46 -13.95
C ILE A 158 24.64 7.51 -14.10
N SER A 159 25.34 7.35 -12.98
CA SER A 159 26.60 6.59 -12.94
C SER A 159 26.72 6.02 -11.52
N SER A 160 26.78 4.69 -11.44
CA SER A 160 26.68 3.87 -10.24
C SER A 160 25.33 3.97 -9.49
N SER A 161 24.44 3.03 -9.79
CA SER A 161 23.62 2.43 -8.74
C SER A 161 24.56 2.06 -7.59
N THR A 162 24.52 2.78 -6.49
CA THR A 162 24.75 2.12 -5.21
C THR A 162 23.71 1.01 -5.17
N LYS A 163 24.20 -0.23 -5.12
CA LYS A 163 23.38 -1.43 -5.08
C LYS A 163 22.45 -1.40 -3.85
N GLU A 164 22.68 -0.48 -2.92
CA GLU A 164 22.04 -0.33 -1.63
C GLU A 164 20.61 0.25 -1.67
N ASP A 165 20.27 1.22 -2.53
CA ASP A 165 18.95 1.89 -2.46
C ASP A 165 17.78 1.01 -2.90
N VAL A 166 18.02 0.07 -3.83
CA VAL A 166 16.94 -0.80 -4.31
C VAL A 166 16.41 -1.70 -3.19
N PHE A 167 17.25 -2.04 -2.21
CA PHE A 167 16.84 -2.86 -1.08
C PHE A 167 15.81 -2.17 -0.16
N GLU A 168 15.68 -0.85 -0.20
CA GLU A 168 14.69 -0.12 0.61
C GLU A 168 13.24 -0.36 0.14
N TYR A 169 13.05 -0.80 -1.10
CA TYR A 169 11.73 -1.03 -1.70
C TYR A 169 11.28 -2.49 -1.61
N TYR A 170 12.07 -3.34 -0.96
CA TYR A 170 11.87 -4.78 -0.94
C TYR A 170 12.03 -5.34 0.47
N ASP A 171 11.26 -6.38 0.78
CA ASP A 171 11.41 -7.18 1.98
C ASP A 171 12.84 -7.75 2.07
N PRO A 172 13.50 -7.70 3.25
CA PRO A 172 14.84 -8.25 3.46
C PRO A 172 15.01 -9.70 2.98
N GLN A 173 13.95 -10.50 2.96
CA GLN A 173 13.97 -11.89 2.50
C GLN A 173 14.35 -12.05 1.02
N VAL A 174 14.09 -11.05 0.17
CA VAL A 174 14.47 -11.11 -1.26
C VAL A 174 15.79 -10.39 -1.57
N HIS A 175 16.44 -9.74 -0.61
CA HIS A 175 17.64 -8.95 -0.87
C HIS A 175 18.78 -9.76 -1.48
N ASN A 176 18.99 -11.00 -1.04
CA ASN A 176 20.01 -11.87 -1.62
C ASN A 176 19.70 -12.25 -3.07
N VAL A 177 18.43 -12.45 -3.41
CA VAL A 177 18.00 -12.66 -4.80
C VAL A 177 18.34 -11.41 -5.62
N ILE A 178 17.94 -10.22 -5.14
CA ILE A 178 18.21 -8.95 -5.81
C ILE A 178 19.72 -8.73 -6.02
N ARG A 179 20.58 -9.08 -5.05
CA ARG A 179 22.04 -9.04 -5.22
C ARG A 179 22.50 -9.87 -6.40
N VAL A 180 21.95 -11.08 -6.56
CA VAL A 180 22.25 -11.97 -7.70
C VAL A 180 21.70 -11.41 -9.00
N LEU A 181 20.49 -10.84 -9.02
CA LEU A 181 19.92 -10.21 -10.21
C LEU A 181 20.80 -9.06 -10.70
N LEU A 182 21.20 -8.17 -9.80
CA LEU A 182 22.12 -7.06 -10.11
C LEU A 182 23.48 -7.56 -10.58
N ALA A 183 24.05 -8.59 -9.94
CA ALA A 183 25.35 -9.15 -10.31
C ALA A 183 25.35 -9.79 -11.70
N ASN A 184 24.21 -10.38 -12.10
CA ASN A 184 24.05 -11.05 -13.38
C ASN A 184 23.33 -10.21 -14.45
N ASN A 185 23.08 -8.92 -14.16
CA ASN A 185 22.36 -8.00 -15.03
C ASN A 185 20.97 -8.54 -15.48
N ILE A 186 20.27 -9.23 -14.58
CA ILE A 186 18.91 -9.74 -14.80
C ILE A 186 17.94 -8.62 -14.47
N SER A 187 17.02 -8.33 -15.40
CA SER A 187 16.04 -7.26 -15.25
C SER A 187 14.97 -7.60 -14.20
N PHE A 188 14.62 -6.62 -13.38
CA PHE A 188 13.54 -6.66 -12.40
C PHE A 188 13.06 -5.23 -12.11
N ASN A 189 11.96 -5.10 -11.36
CA ASN A 189 11.43 -3.78 -11.00
C ASN A 189 12.33 -3.10 -9.94
N HIS A 190 12.87 -1.92 -10.21
CA HIS A 190 13.72 -1.23 -9.23
C HIS A 190 12.93 -0.41 -8.19
N GLU A 191 11.60 -0.35 -8.31
CA GLU A 191 10.71 0.40 -7.40
C GLU A 191 9.94 -0.48 -6.41
N GLY A 192 10.26 -1.78 -6.34
CA GLY A 192 9.57 -2.73 -5.46
C GLY A 192 8.35 -3.39 -6.11
N GLY A 193 8.03 -4.61 -5.68
CA GLY A 193 6.86 -5.34 -6.14
C GLY A 193 6.91 -5.82 -7.59
N PHE A 194 5.99 -6.71 -7.92
CA PHE A 194 5.78 -7.21 -9.27
C PHE A 194 4.29 -7.46 -9.53
N CYS A 195 3.78 -6.85 -10.60
CA CYS A 195 2.37 -6.94 -10.97
C CYS A 195 2.24 -7.64 -12.33
N LEU A 196 1.37 -8.66 -12.39
CA LEU A 196 0.86 -9.19 -13.65
C LEU A 196 -0.40 -8.44 -14.01
N LYS A 197 -0.50 -8.01 -15.27
CA LYS A 197 -1.65 -7.29 -15.80
C LYS A 197 -2.29 -8.05 -16.95
N ASP A 198 -3.58 -7.85 -17.15
CA ASP A 198 -4.32 -8.38 -18.30
C ASP A 198 -4.20 -7.47 -19.55
N GLU A 199 -4.96 -7.80 -20.60
CA GLU A 199 -4.98 -7.06 -21.87
C GLU A 199 -5.52 -5.63 -21.74
N GLU A 200 -6.23 -5.33 -20.65
CA GLU A 200 -6.79 -4.01 -20.34
C GLU A 200 -5.89 -3.21 -19.36
N ASP A 201 -4.66 -3.67 -19.11
CA ASP A 201 -3.70 -3.10 -18.15
C ASP A 201 -4.19 -3.14 -16.68
N ILE A 202 -5.15 -4.00 -16.36
CA ILE A 202 -5.67 -4.21 -15.01
C ILE A 202 -4.76 -5.19 -14.27
N VAL A 203 -4.36 -4.87 -13.03
CA VAL A 203 -3.54 -5.76 -12.19
C VAL A 203 -4.37 -6.97 -11.75
N ILE A 204 -3.93 -8.17 -12.13
CA ILE A 204 -4.60 -9.45 -11.84
C ILE A 204 -3.82 -10.35 -10.86
N ALA A 205 -2.55 -10.05 -10.61
CA ALA A 205 -1.75 -10.71 -9.58
C ALA A 205 -0.58 -9.83 -9.12
N GLU A 206 -0.22 -9.93 -7.83
CA GLU A 206 0.86 -9.15 -7.24
C GLU A 206 1.77 -10.01 -6.36
N ALA A 207 3.08 -9.75 -6.41
CA ALA A 207 4.11 -10.44 -5.64
C ALA A 207 5.18 -9.47 -5.17
N GLU A 208 5.93 -9.88 -4.14
CA GLU A 208 7.05 -9.11 -3.59
C GLU A 208 8.13 -8.84 -4.64
N LEU A 209 8.53 -9.87 -5.40
CA LEU A 209 9.53 -9.76 -6.46
C LEU A 209 9.15 -10.68 -7.61
N GLY A 210 9.40 -10.24 -8.84
CA GLY A 210 9.23 -11.06 -10.04
C GLY A 210 10.38 -10.88 -11.02
N ILE A 211 10.70 -11.97 -11.71
CA ILE A 211 11.73 -12.04 -12.75
C ILE A 211 11.02 -12.46 -14.03
N GLU A 212 10.66 -11.47 -14.84
CA GLU A 212 9.84 -11.68 -16.03
C GLU A 212 10.51 -12.62 -17.03
N SER A 213 11.81 -12.44 -17.27
CA SER A 213 12.59 -13.25 -18.21
C SER A 213 12.66 -14.73 -17.84
N GLU A 214 12.46 -15.07 -16.57
CA GLU A 214 12.50 -16.45 -16.07
C GLU A 214 11.11 -16.99 -15.72
N LYS A 215 10.07 -16.15 -15.81
CA LYS A 215 8.72 -16.42 -15.29
C LYS A 215 8.79 -16.97 -13.85
N ILE A 216 9.47 -16.24 -12.96
CA ILE A 216 9.58 -16.58 -11.53
C ILE A 216 9.01 -15.44 -10.69
N VAL A 217 8.29 -15.78 -9.62
CA VAL A 217 7.87 -14.81 -8.60
C VAL A 217 8.17 -15.32 -7.19
N PHE A 218 8.45 -14.39 -6.29
CA PHE A 218 8.71 -14.63 -4.87
C PHE A 218 7.60 -13.95 -4.06
N PHE A 219 7.10 -14.68 -3.06
CA PHE A 219 6.10 -14.18 -2.11
C PHE A 219 4.89 -13.47 -2.79
N PRO A 220 4.04 -14.20 -3.55
CA PRO A 220 2.75 -13.65 -3.97
C PRO A 220 1.94 -13.16 -2.77
N PHE A 221 1.32 -11.98 -2.88
CA PHE A 221 0.69 -11.33 -1.71
C PHE A 221 -0.56 -12.06 -1.20
N ASN A 222 -1.16 -12.93 -2.02
CA ASN A 222 -2.27 -13.79 -1.60
C ASN A 222 -2.39 -15.05 -2.47
N SER A 223 -3.22 -16.00 -2.01
CA SER A 223 -3.46 -17.28 -2.69
C SER A 223 -4.07 -17.12 -4.08
N GLN A 224 -4.84 -16.05 -4.32
CA GLN A 224 -5.37 -15.76 -5.65
C GLN A 224 -4.25 -15.30 -6.58
N SER A 225 -3.36 -14.42 -6.14
CA SER A 225 -2.18 -14.00 -6.92
C SER A 225 -1.28 -15.19 -7.22
N GLU A 226 -1.03 -16.07 -6.23
CA GLU A 226 -0.28 -17.30 -6.43
C GLU A 226 -0.88 -18.18 -7.53
N LEU A 227 -2.21 -18.41 -7.47
CA LEU A 227 -2.93 -19.18 -8.48
C LEU A 227 -2.89 -18.50 -9.85
N THR A 228 -3.11 -17.18 -9.90
CA THR A 228 -3.06 -16.40 -11.15
C THR A 228 -1.67 -16.47 -11.78
N PHE A 229 -0.59 -16.27 -11.01
CA PHE A 229 0.78 -16.41 -11.50
C PHE A 229 1.04 -17.81 -12.06
N LYS A 230 0.64 -18.87 -11.33
CA LYS A 230 0.77 -20.26 -11.82
C LYS A 230 0.00 -20.49 -13.13
N ASN A 231 -1.22 -19.98 -13.23
CA ASN A 231 -2.05 -20.08 -14.44
C ASN A 231 -1.44 -19.34 -15.64
N HIS A 232 -0.61 -18.32 -15.38
CA HIS A 232 0.11 -17.55 -16.41
C HIS A 232 1.57 -18.02 -16.59
N GLY A 233 1.88 -19.24 -16.13
CA GLY A 233 3.17 -19.90 -16.38
C GLY A 233 4.31 -19.48 -15.45
N TYR A 234 4.04 -18.67 -14.43
CA TYR A 234 5.05 -18.32 -13.43
C TYR A 234 5.26 -19.46 -12.43
N LYS A 235 6.52 -19.68 -12.07
CA LYS A 235 6.91 -20.55 -10.96
C LYS A 235 7.05 -19.71 -9.70
N ILE A 236 6.40 -20.16 -8.63
CA ILE A 236 6.60 -19.59 -7.31
C ILE A 236 7.86 -20.24 -6.74
N ARG A 237 8.84 -19.42 -6.33
CA ARG A 237 10.10 -19.89 -5.76
C ARG A 237 10.36 -19.23 -4.42
N THR A 238 11.04 -19.95 -3.55
CA THR A 238 11.67 -19.33 -2.38
C THR A 238 12.99 -18.69 -2.80
N PRO A 239 13.48 -17.67 -2.06
CA PRO A 239 14.81 -17.11 -2.27
C PRO A 239 15.91 -18.18 -2.32
N GLU A 240 15.88 -19.14 -1.40
CA GLU A 240 16.85 -20.23 -1.33
C GLU A 240 16.82 -21.13 -2.57
N GLU A 241 15.63 -21.56 -3.00
CA GLU A 241 15.48 -22.38 -4.21
C GLU A 241 16.06 -21.68 -5.44
N TYR A 242 15.83 -20.38 -5.60
CA TYR A 242 16.35 -19.63 -6.72
C TYR A 242 17.87 -19.47 -6.65
N LEU A 243 18.40 -19.10 -5.49
CA LEU A 243 19.84 -18.89 -5.30
C LEU A 243 20.64 -20.17 -5.59
N ASN A 244 20.11 -21.33 -5.22
CA ASN A 244 20.72 -22.64 -5.52
C ASN A 244 20.80 -22.94 -7.03
N THR A 245 20.02 -22.27 -7.88
CA THR A 245 20.11 -22.41 -9.35
C THR A 245 21.14 -21.49 -10.00
N LYS A 246 21.72 -20.55 -9.24
CA LYS A 246 22.64 -19.51 -9.74
C LYS A 246 24.07 -19.63 -9.19
N LEU A 247 24.31 -20.64 -8.35
CA LEU A 247 25.64 -21.15 -7.98
C LEU A 247 26.18 -22.07 -9.08
#